data_AF-A0AA49JWM1-F1
#
_entry.id   AF-A0AA49JWM1-F1
#
_cell.length_a   1.000
_cell.length_b   1.000
_cell.length_c   1.000
_cell.angle_alpha   90.00
_cell.angle_beta   90.00
_cell.angle_gamma   90.00
#
_symmetry.space_group_name_H-M   'P 1'
#
loop_
_entity.id
_entity.type
_entity.pdbx_description
1 polymer ?
#
loop_
_entity_poly.entity_id
_entity_poly.type
_entity_poly.pdbx_seq_one_letter_code
_entity_poly.pdbx_strand_id
1 'polypeptide(L)'
;MHHRHLLPNELDLLVDGDAGFGLAPLKAHVETCPECAERLSALQAVVGQLDALPHFAPRHGFADRVMTNVQVIEPWHVALVESAKRLVPESTGMRVLAATGAGLAATTISGGALWLAFKADLLGWSAGAALEQGGRGAWGSVAAAVRTMAGALGDGTTIAAGAAALAGSAIFAILAFRRLAAAARANRG
;
A
#
# COMPACT_ATOMS: atom_id res chain seq x y z
N MET A 1 -50.83 -13.68 13.34
CA MET A 1 -49.83 -13.01 12.50
C MET A 1 -48.60 -13.91 12.46
N HIS A 2 -48.16 -14.34 11.28
CA HIS A 2 -46.96 -15.16 11.15
C HIS A 2 -45.73 -14.26 11.33
N HIS A 3 -45.25 -14.14 12.56
CA HIS A 3 -43.97 -13.50 12.82
C HIS A 3 -42.86 -14.44 12.33
N ARG A 4 -41.90 -13.91 11.60
CA ARG A 4 -40.70 -14.65 11.22
C ARG A 4 -39.96 -15.02 12.52
N HIS A 5 -39.72 -16.32 12.73
CA HIS A 5 -38.85 -16.81 13.81
C HIS A 5 -37.39 -16.47 13.52
N LEU A 6 -36.59 -16.38 14.58
CA LEU A 6 -35.14 -16.16 14.46
C LEU A 6 -34.47 -17.31 13.73
N LEU A 7 -33.51 -16.96 12.88
CA LEU A 7 -32.63 -17.91 12.24
C LEU A 7 -31.62 -18.48 13.27
N PRO A 8 -31.05 -19.67 13.03
CA PRO A 8 -30.07 -20.26 13.95
C PRO A 8 -28.89 -19.32 14.27
N ASN A 9 -28.32 -18.66 13.26
CA ASN A 9 -27.23 -17.70 13.46
C ASN A 9 -27.63 -16.45 14.27
N GLU A 10 -28.91 -16.04 14.21
CA GLU A 10 -29.44 -14.93 15.02
C GLU A 10 -29.60 -15.34 16.49
N LEU A 11 -29.88 -16.63 16.75
CA LEU A 11 -29.88 -17.20 18.10
C LEU A 11 -28.46 -17.37 18.65
N ASP A 12 -27.51 -17.82 17.82
CA ASP A 12 -26.09 -17.95 18.21
C ASP A 12 -25.54 -16.61 18.69
N LEU A 13 -25.85 -15.51 17.99
CA LEU A 13 -25.48 -14.15 18.41
C LEU A 13 -26.03 -13.76 19.80
N LEU A 14 -27.21 -14.26 20.17
CA LEU A 14 -27.80 -14.04 21.50
C LEU A 14 -27.14 -14.90 22.58
N VAL A 15 -26.64 -16.09 22.20
CA VAL A 15 -25.92 -17.01 23.10
C VAL A 15 -24.51 -16.50 23.37
N ASP A 16 -23.81 -16.03 22.34
CA ASP A 16 -22.43 -15.52 22.45
C ASP A 16 -22.33 -14.26 23.32
N GLY A 17 -23.44 -13.52 23.49
CA GLY A 17 -23.50 -12.36 24.38
C GLY A 17 -22.66 -11.16 23.95
N ASP A 18 -22.08 -11.21 22.75
CA ASP A 18 -21.24 -10.15 22.19
C ASP A 18 -22.00 -8.82 22.17
N ALA A 19 -21.36 -7.70 22.54
CA ALA A 19 -21.99 -6.38 22.50
C ALA A 19 -21.98 -5.82 21.05
N GLY A 20 -22.70 -6.49 20.15
CA GLY A 20 -22.81 -6.10 18.73
C GLY A 20 -24.03 -5.22 18.41
N PHE A 21 -23.96 -4.52 17.28
CA PHE A 21 -25.11 -3.84 16.69
C PHE A 21 -26.17 -4.87 16.26
N GLY A 22 -27.44 -4.66 16.64
CA GLY A 22 -28.57 -5.50 16.20
C GLY A 22 -29.13 -6.49 17.22
N LEU A 23 -28.60 -6.56 18.44
CA LEU A 23 -29.10 -7.49 19.46
C LEU A 23 -30.36 -7.04 20.19
N ALA A 24 -30.57 -5.72 20.35
CA ALA A 24 -31.75 -5.22 21.04
C ALA A 24 -33.08 -5.64 20.38
N PRO A 25 -33.24 -5.57 19.03
CA PRO A 25 -34.41 -6.11 18.35
C PRO A 25 -34.57 -7.63 18.52
N LEU A 26 -33.47 -8.38 18.51
CA LEU A 26 -33.49 -9.84 18.66
C LEU A 26 -33.96 -10.24 20.07
N LYS A 27 -33.47 -9.54 21.11
CA LYS A 27 -33.92 -9.73 22.50
C LYS A 27 -35.42 -9.43 22.65
N ALA A 28 -35.89 -8.31 22.09
CA ALA A 28 -37.31 -7.97 22.11
C ALA A 28 -38.20 -9.01 21.40
N HIS A 29 -37.70 -9.63 20.33
CA HIS A 29 -38.39 -10.73 19.66
C HIS A 29 -38.49 -11.97 20.55
N VAL A 30 -37.41 -12.36 21.22
CA VAL A 30 -37.42 -13.53 22.12
C VAL A 30 -38.37 -13.33 23.30
N GLU A 31 -38.50 -12.12 23.82
CA GLU A 31 -39.47 -11.79 24.88
C GLU A 31 -40.93 -11.98 24.45
N THR A 32 -41.21 -11.87 23.15
CA THR A 32 -42.57 -11.95 22.60
C THR A 32 -42.89 -13.29 21.93
N CYS A 33 -41.88 -14.08 21.54
CA CYS A 33 -42.05 -15.36 20.86
C CYS A 33 -41.60 -16.54 21.75
N PRO A 34 -42.54 -17.36 22.27
CA PRO A 34 -42.21 -18.45 23.20
C PRO A 34 -41.36 -19.54 22.57
N GLU A 35 -41.56 -19.83 21.27
CA GLU A 35 -40.77 -20.83 20.54
C GLU A 35 -39.30 -20.42 20.40
N CYS A 36 -39.04 -19.14 20.11
CA CYS A 36 -37.67 -18.63 20.05
C CYS A 36 -37.02 -18.59 21.43
N ALA A 37 -37.78 -18.30 22.49
CA ALA A 37 -37.30 -18.35 23.87
C ALA A 37 -36.91 -19.76 24.30
N GLU A 38 -37.73 -20.77 23.99
CA GLU A 38 -37.43 -22.17 24.28
C GLU A 38 -36.16 -22.62 23.55
N ARG A 39 -36.03 -22.31 22.26
CA ARG A 39 -34.81 -22.62 21.48
C ARG A 39 -33.56 -21.95 22.05
N LEU A 40 -33.65 -20.67 22.43
CA LEU A 40 -32.53 -19.96 23.04
C LEU A 40 -32.11 -20.62 24.37
N SER A 41 -33.08 -20.97 25.21
CA SER A 41 -32.80 -21.62 26.50
C SER A 41 -32.13 -22.98 26.34
N ALA A 42 -32.51 -23.75 25.31
CA ALA A 42 -31.88 -25.02 24.98
C ALA A 42 -30.42 -24.84 24.52
N LEU A 43 -30.15 -23.83 23.69
CA LEU A 43 -28.78 -23.52 23.25
C LEU A 43 -27.90 -23.05 24.42
N GLN A 44 -28.42 -22.19 25.29
CA GLN A 44 -27.72 -21.73 26.50
C GLN A 44 -27.42 -22.89 27.45
N ALA A 45 -28.32 -23.86 27.58
CA ALA A 45 -28.07 -25.06 28.38
C ALA A 45 -26.92 -25.91 27.83
N VAL A 46 -26.81 -26.03 26.50
CA VAL A 46 -25.70 -26.73 25.84
C VAL A 46 -24.38 -25.97 26.05
N VAL A 47 -24.37 -24.65 25.84
CA VAL A 47 -23.16 -23.84 26.06
C VAL A 47 -22.72 -23.88 27.52
N GLY A 48 -23.65 -23.83 28.48
CA GLY A 48 -23.32 -23.99 29.89
C GLY A 48 -22.68 -25.35 30.22
N GLN A 49 -23.03 -26.42 29.51
CA GLN A 49 -22.34 -27.71 29.62
C GLN A 49 -20.95 -27.67 29.00
N LEU A 50 -20.78 -26.96 27.87
CA LEU A 50 -19.49 -26.78 27.21
C LEU A 50 -18.52 -25.96 28.09
N ASP A 51 -19.02 -24.92 28.75
CA ASP A 51 -18.22 -24.08 29.66
C ASP A 51 -17.76 -24.83 30.91
N ALA A 52 -18.50 -25.87 31.32
CA ALA A 52 -18.12 -26.73 32.44
C ALA A 52 -16.95 -27.68 32.12
N LEU A 53 -16.52 -27.77 30.85
CA LEU A 53 -15.35 -28.57 30.50
C LEU A 53 -14.07 -28.00 31.11
N PRO A 54 -13.08 -28.87 31.40
CA PRO A 54 -11.79 -28.42 31.90
C PRO A 54 -11.12 -27.50 30.89
N HIS A 55 -10.73 -26.32 31.35
CA HIS A 55 -10.00 -25.36 30.53
C HIS A 55 -8.55 -25.84 30.35
N PHE A 56 -8.18 -26.18 29.12
CA PHE A 56 -6.82 -26.57 28.79
C PHE A 56 -5.98 -25.34 28.46
N ALA A 57 -4.98 -25.05 29.30
CA ALA A 57 -4.02 -24.00 29.00
C ALA A 57 -3.07 -24.47 27.87
N PRO A 58 -2.79 -23.63 26.86
CA PRO A 58 -1.82 -23.98 25.83
C PRO A 58 -0.40 -24.08 26.42
N ARG A 59 0.47 -24.86 25.75
CA ARG A 59 1.89 -24.98 26.14
C ARG A 59 2.59 -23.62 26.04
N HIS A 60 3.63 -23.43 26.85
CA HIS A 60 4.49 -22.25 26.78
C HIS A 60 4.98 -21.98 25.33
N GLY A 61 4.96 -20.71 24.92
CA GLY A 61 5.33 -20.27 23.56
C GLY A 61 4.31 -20.63 22.46
N PHE A 62 3.10 -21.09 22.79
CA PHE A 62 2.06 -21.33 21.78
C PHE A 62 1.67 -20.05 21.03
N ALA A 63 1.48 -18.94 21.75
CA ALA A 63 1.17 -17.65 21.15
C ALA A 63 2.26 -17.21 20.16
N ASP A 64 3.54 -17.29 20.55
CA ASP A 64 4.65 -16.95 19.66
C ASP A 64 4.70 -17.82 18.40
N ARG A 65 4.47 -19.14 18.54
CA ARG A 65 4.39 -20.04 17.39
C ARG A 65 3.24 -19.71 16.44
N VAL A 66 2.07 -19.37 16.98
CA VAL A 66 0.91 -18.96 16.16
C VAL A 66 1.20 -17.63 15.48
N MET A 67 1.64 -16.63 16.24
CA MET A 67 1.89 -15.28 15.71
C MET A 67 3.01 -15.24 14.68
N THR A 68 4.00 -16.14 14.76
CA THR A 68 5.04 -16.27 13.71
C THR A 68 4.46 -16.72 12.35
N ASN A 69 3.36 -17.48 12.36
CA ASN A 69 2.73 -18.00 11.15
C ASN A 69 1.57 -17.14 10.65
N VAL A 70 1.08 -16.19 11.45
CA VAL A 70 0.05 -15.25 11.03
C VAL A 70 0.69 -14.17 10.17
N GLN A 71 0.44 -14.24 8.86
CA GLN A 71 0.77 -13.18 7.93
C GLN A 71 -0.19 -12.02 8.18
N VAL A 72 0.22 -11.07 9.03
CA VAL A 72 -0.49 -9.79 9.15
C VAL A 72 -0.20 -9.03 7.86
N ILE A 73 -1.20 -8.97 6.96
CA ILE A 73 -1.13 -8.12 5.78
C ILE A 73 -1.19 -6.68 6.29
N GLU A 74 -0.01 -6.13 6.59
CA GLU A 74 0.11 -4.71 6.82
C GLU A 74 -0.22 -3.99 5.52
N PRO A 75 -1.19 -3.07 5.52
CA PRO A 75 -1.43 -2.23 4.36
C PRO A 75 -0.13 -1.54 3.95
N TRP A 76 0.17 -1.52 2.63
CA TRP A 76 1.43 -0.98 2.10
C TRP A 76 1.74 0.44 2.59
N HIS A 77 0.70 1.24 2.88
CA HIS A 77 0.84 2.60 3.37
C HIS A 77 1.40 2.66 4.80
N VAL A 78 1.09 1.68 5.66
CA VAL A 78 1.63 1.58 7.02
C VAL A 78 3.12 1.26 6.97
N ALA A 79 3.52 0.27 6.17
CA ALA A 79 4.91 -0.09 5.96
C ALA A 79 5.75 1.07 5.38
N LEU A 80 5.16 1.85 4.46
CA LEU A 80 5.80 3.03 3.88
C LEU A 80 6.00 4.14 4.92
N VAL A 81 4.97 4.43 5.71
CA VAL A 81 5.03 5.46 6.77
C VAL A 81 6.07 5.08 7.82
N GLU A 82 6.12 3.82 8.23
CA GLU A 82 7.08 3.38 9.24
C GLU A 82 8.53 3.44 8.74
N SER A 83 8.74 3.05 7.48
CA SER A 83 10.04 3.23 6.79
C SER A 83 10.43 4.70 6.68
N ALA A 84 9.46 5.59 6.41
CA ALA A 84 9.69 7.02 6.31
C ALA A 84 10.04 7.66 7.67
N LYS A 85 9.38 7.26 8.76
CA LYS A 85 9.69 7.75 10.12
C LYS A 85 11.14 7.51 10.51
N ARG A 86 11.73 6.39 10.10
CA ARG A 86 13.13 6.06 10.38
C ARG A 86 14.13 7.01 9.72
N LEU A 87 13.70 7.72 8.67
CA LEU A 87 14.49 8.72 7.94
C LEU A 87 14.27 10.14 8.48
N VAL A 88 13.32 10.36 9.40
CA VAL A 88 13.06 11.67 10.00
C VAL A 88 14.05 11.94 11.13
N PRO A 89 14.89 12.99 11.03
CA PRO A 89 15.84 13.34 12.09
C PRO A 89 15.13 13.83 13.37
N GLU A 90 15.74 13.61 14.53
CA GLU A 90 15.15 13.99 15.83
C GLU A 90 15.21 15.50 16.11
N SER A 91 16.22 16.21 15.58
CA SER A 91 16.41 17.63 15.87
C SER A 91 15.43 18.52 15.09
N THR A 92 14.82 19.48 15.80
CA THR A 92 13.77 20.35 15.26
C THR A 92 14.21 21.13 14.02
N GLY A 93 15.46 21.62 13.99
CA GLY A 93 16.02 22.32 12.83
C GLY A 93 16.23 21.41 11.61
N MET A 94 16.67 20.17 11.82
CA MET A 94 16.88 19.22 10.72
C MET A 94 15.56 18.70 10.15
N ARG A 95 14.50 18.63 10.97
CA ARG A 95 13.14 18.31 10.50
C ARG A 95 12.60 19.33 9.50
N VAL A 96 12.83 20.63 9.76
CA VAL A 96 12.40 21.69 8.84
C VAL A 96 13.15 21.57 7.50
N LEU A 97 14.47 21.37 7.53
CA LEU A 97 15.26 21.20 6.31
C LEU A 97 14.86 19.95 5.51
N ALA A 98 14.63 18.83 6.20
CA ALA A 98 14.16 17.59 5.57
C ALA A 98 12.77 17.76 4.94
N ALA A 99 11.84 18.43 5.64
CA ALA A 99 10.50 18.71 5.14
C ALA A 99 10.53 19.64 3.91
N THR A 100 11.33 20.70 3.94
CA THR A 100 11.49 21.61 2.80
C THR A 100 12.12 20.90 1.60
N GLY A 101 13.17 20.09 1.82
CA GLY A 101 13.79 19.30 0.75
C GLY A 101 12.84 18.29 0.12
N ALA A 102 12.06 17.57 0.93
CA ALA A 102 11.05 16.63 0.46
C ALA A 102 9.93 17.34 -0.32
N GLY A 103 9.46 18.50 0.15
CA GLY A 103 8.46 19.31 -0.55
C GLY A 103 8.93 19.77 -1.93
N LEU A 104 10.18 20.25 -2.02
CA LEU A 104 10.77 20.65 -3.31
C LEU A 104 10.86 19.46 -4.28
N ALA A 105 11.29 18.29 -3.81
CA ALA A 105 11.35 17.08 -4.64
C ALA A 105 9.95 16.61 -5.09
N ALA A 106 8.96 16.64 -4.20
CA ALA A 106 7.59 16.29 -4.55
C ALA A 106 7.01 17.23 -5.61
N THR A 107 7.30 18.54 -5.49
CA THR A 107 6.85 19.55 -6.44
C THR A 107 7.50 19.37 -7.82
N THR A 108 8.80 19.07 -7.87
CA THR A 108 9.48 18.81 -9.16
C THR A 108 9.01 17.53 -9.84
N ILE A 109 8.77 16.47 -9.08
CA ILE A 109 8.22 15.21 -9.61
C ILE A 109 6.81 15.43 -10.16
N SER A 110 5.95 16.12 -9.40
CA SER A 110 4.56 16.38 -9.79
C SER A 110 4.48 17.31 -11.00
N GLY A 111 5.31 18.36 -11.02
CA GLY A 111 5.45 19.25 -12.18
C GLY A 111 5.96 18.52 -13.42
N GLY A 112 6.95 17.63 -13.26
CA GLY A 112 7.47 16.80 -14.35
C GLY A 112 6.43 15.82 -14.91
N ALA A 113 5.68 15.16 -14.04
CA ALA A 113 4.59 14.26 -14.44
C ALA A 113 3.50 15.03 -15.20
N LEU A 114 3.13 16.21 -14.72
CA LEU A 114 2.14 17.06 -15.39
C LEU A 114 2.65 17.55 -16.75
N TRP A 115 3.92 17.98 -16.83
CA TRP A 115 4.55 18.39 -18.09
C TRP A 115 4.56 17.25 -19.12
N LEU A 116 4.91 16.04 -18.69
CA LEU A 116 4.89 14.84 -19.55
C LEU A 116 3.46 14.51 -20.00
N ALA A 117 2.47 14.62 -19.13
CA ALA A 117 1.08 14.39 -19.50
C ALA A 117 0.61 15.37 -20.59
N PHE A 118 0.99 16.65 -20.50
CA PHE A 118 0.67 17.66 -21.52
C PHE A 118 1.45 17.47 -22.84
N LYS A 119 2.65 16.89 -22.79
CA LYS A 119 3.49 16.64 -23.98
C LYS A 119 3.35 15.22 -24.54
N ALA A 120 2.53 14.36 -23.95
CA ALA A 120 2.36 12.97 -24.37
C ALA A 120 1.91 12.85 -25.84
N ASP A 121 1.04 13.74 -26.30
CA ASP A 121 0.56 13.76 -27.69
C ASP A 121 1.67 14.14 -28.70
N LEU A 122 2.53 15.08 -28.31
CA LEU A 122 3.70 15.49 -29.09
C LEU A 122 4.81 14.42 -29.09
N LEU A 123 4.98 13.72 -27.96
CA LEU A 123 5.90 12.60 -27.85
C LEU A 123 5.39 11.39 -28.65
N GLY A 124 4.08 11.15 -28.69
CA GLY A 124 3.46 10.12 -29.52
C GLY A 124 3.64 10.40 -31.01
N TRP A 125 3.37 11.63 -31.46
CA TRP A 125 3.57 12.03 -32.86
C TRP A 125 5.05 12.00 -33.28
N SER A 126 5.96 12.48 -32.44
CA SER A 126 7.41 12.45 -32.74
C SER A 126 8.01 11.05 -32.65
N ALA A 127 7.54 10.19 -31.75
CA ALA A 127 7.95 8.78 -31.69
C ALA A 127 7.42 7.99 -32.89
N GLY A 128 6.18 8.24 -33.33
CA GLY A 128 5.64 7.68 -34.57
C GLY A 128 6.44 8.12 -35.79
N ALA A 129 6.71 9.41 -35.93
CA ALA A 129 7.53 9.96 -37.02
C ALA A 129 8.98 9.42 -36.98
N ALA A 130 9.59 9.25 -35.80
CA ALA A 130 10.93 8.69 -35.64
C ALA A 130 11.01 7.18 -35.95
N LEU A 131 9.94 6.43 -35.64
CA LEU A 131 9.83 5.01 -35.99
C LEU A 131 9.58 4.82 -37.50
N GLU A 132 8.82 5.71 -38.13
CA GLU A 132 8.56 5.69 -39.57
C GLU A 132 9.76 6.19 -40.41
N GLN A 133 10.57 7.13 -39.90
CA GLN A 133 11.77 7.65 -40.60
C GLN A 133 13.10 6.94 -40.29
N GLY A 134 13.07 5.83 -39.55
CA GLY A 134 13.98 4.73 -39.85
C GLY A 134 15.03 4.38 -38.79
N GLY A 135 15.27 3.06 -38.73
CA GLY A 135 16.36 2.40 -37.99
C GLY A 135 17.78 2.73 -38.45
N ARG A 136 18.00 3.88 -39.11
CA ARG A 136 19.33 4.43 -39.43
C ARG A 136 19.50 5.91 -39.04
N GLY A 137 18.41 6.67 -38.83
CA GLY A 137 18.45 8.09 -38.46
C GLY A 137 18.43 8.35 -36.95
N ALA A 138 17.76 7.49 -36.17
CA ALA A 138 17.62 7.66 -34.72
C ALA A 138 18.95 7.58 -33.95
N TRP A 139 19.90 6.75 -34.41
CA TRP A 139 21.24 6.73 -33.84
C TRP A 139 22.02 8.01 -34.15
N GLY A 140 21.73 8.67 -35.28
CA GLY A 140 22.33 9.95 -35.64
C GLY A 140 21.88 11.09 -34.73
N SER A 141 20.59 11.15 -34.37
CA SER A 141 20.05 12.18 -33.47
C SER A 141 20.50 11.98 -32.02
N VAL A 142 20.59 10.74 -31.54
CA VAL A 142 21.15 10.42 -30.22
C VAL A 142 22.65 10.73 -30.18
N ALA A 143 23.42 10.33 -31.20
CA ALA A 143 24.84 10.64 -31.25
C ALA A 143 25.14 12.14 -31.45
N ALA A 144 24.20 12.89 -32.04
CA ALA A 144 24.27 14.35 -32.12
C ALA A 144 23.96 14.98 -30.76
N ALA A 145 22.92 14.53 -30.06
CA ALA A 145 22.56 14.99 -28.72
C ALA A 145 23.65 14.71 -27.68
N VAL A 146 24.30 13.54 -27.77
CA VAL A 146 25.44 13.20 -26.92
C VAL A 146 26.65 14.09 -27.24
N ARG A 147 26.90 14.41 -28.52
CA ARG A 147 27.99 15.34 -28.92
C ARG A 147 27.73 16.77 -28.49
N THR A 148 26.49 17.25 -28.59
CA THR A 148 26.15 18.60 -28.12
C THR A 148 26.20 18.68 -26.59
N MET A 149 25.81 17.63 -25.87
CA MET A 149 26.02 17.53 -24.41
C MET A 149 27.51 17.49 -24.03
N ALA A 150 28.33 16.74 -24.77
CA ALA A 150 29.77 16.66 -24.53
C ALA A 150 30.47 18.00 -24.82
N GLY A 151 30.05 18.73 -25.86
CA GLY A 151 30.53 20.09 -26.15
C GLY A 151 30.10 21.10 -25.09
N ALA A 152 28.85 21.02 -24.61
CA ALA A 152 28.34 21.89 -23.56
C ALA A 152 29.06 21.69 -22.21
N LEU A 153 29.51 20.46 -21.91
CA LEU A 153 30.34 20.15 -20.75
C LEU A 153 31.80 20.64 -20.88
N GLY A 154 32.27 20.88 -22.11
CA GLY A 154 33.62 21.38 -22.39
C GLY A 154 33.78 22.89 -22.21
N ASP A 155 32.71 23.67 -22.43
CA ASP A 155 32.76 25.14 -22.46
C ASP A 155 32.42 25.84 -21.13
N GLY A 156 32.35 25.12 -20.01
CA GLY A 156 32.35 25.73 -18.67
C GLY A 156 31.22 26.72 -18.38
N THR A 157 30.06 26.63 -19.07
CA THR A 157 28.90 27.49 -18.79
C THR A 157 27.88 26.78 -17.90
N THR A 158 27.35 27.50 -16.91
CA THR A 158 26.50 27.00 -15.81
C THR A 158 25.16 26.38 -16.26
N ILE A 159 24.74 26.62 -17.50
CA ILE A 159 23.50 26.05 -18.08
C ILE A 159 23.72 24.58 -18.51
N ALA A 160 24.94 24.20 -18.89
CA ALA A 160 25.29 22.82 -19.25
C ALA A 160 25.28 21.86 -18.05
N ALA A 161 25.64 22.38 -16.87
CA ALA A 161 25.60 21.62 -15.62
C ALA A 161 24.16 21.23 -15.24
N GLY A 162 23.16 22.09 -15.49
CA GLY A 162 21.75 21.80 -15.22
C GLY A 162 21.18 20.70 -16.11
N ALA A 163 21.51 20.71 -17.40
CA ALA A 163 21.08 19.67 -18.34
C ALA A 163 21.77 18.32 -18.08
N ALA A 164 23.07 18.33 -17.74
CA ALA A 164 23.80 17.13 -17.37
C ALA A 164 23.33 16.53 -16.04
N ALA A 165 22.96 17.36 -15.05
CA ALA A 165 22.40 16.91 -13.79
C ALA A 165 21.02 16.26 -13.97
N LEU A 166 20.16 16.85 -14.81
CA LEU A 166 18.84 16.27 -15.13
C LEU A 166 18.97 14.95 -15.88
N ALA A 167 19.86 14.86 -16.88
CA ALA A 167 20.12 13.61 -17.60
C ALA A 167 20.73 12.52 -16.70
N GLY A 168 21.65 12.91 -15.80
CA GLY A 168 22.22 12.01 -14.79
C GLY A 168 21.15 11.44 -13.84
N SER A 169 20.20 12.28 -13.41
CA SER A 169 19.11 11.86 -12.53
C SER A 169 18.17 10.83 -13.19
N ALA A 170 17.90 10.97 -14.50
CA ALA A 170 17.07 10.04 -15.25
C ALA A 170 17.73 8.65 -15.39
N ILE A 171 19.04 8.62 -15.66
CA ILE A 171 19.81 7.36 -15.74
C ILE A 171 19.88 6.69 -14.37
N PHE A 172 20.08 7.47 -13.30
CA PHE A 172 20.13 6.96 -11.94
C PHE A 172 18.78 6.36 -11.50
N ALA A 173 17.66 6.99 -11.87
CA ALA A 173 16.32 6.49 -11.59
C ALA A 173 16.05 5.13 -12.28
N ILE A 174 16.46 4.97 -13.54
CA ILE A 174 16.30 3.71 -14.28
C ILE A 174 17.14 2.58 -13.63
N LEU A 175 18.37 2.88 -13.23
CA LEU A 175 19.24 1.92 -12.56
C LEU A 175 18.73 1.54 -11.15
N ALA A 176 18.19 2.51 -10.41
CA ALA A 176 17.57 2.28 -9.10
C ALA A 176 16.32 1.40 -9.22
N PHE A 177 15.45 1.66 -10.21
CA PHE A 177 14.27 0.82 -10.49
C PHE A 177 14.65 -0.61 -10.88
N ARG A 178 15.70 -0.80 -11.70
CA ARG A 178 16.21 -2.14 -12.02
C ARG A 178 16.71 -2.90 -10.81
N ARG A 179 17.40 -2.22 -9.88
CA ARG A 179 17.89 -2.86 -8.63
C ARG A 179 16.75 -3.22 -7.69
N LEU A 180 15.75 -2.35 -7.54
CA LEU A 180 14.55 -2.63 -6.75
C LEU A 180 13.74 -3.80 -7.34
N ALA A 181 13.56 -3.84 -8.66
CA ALA A 181 12.87 -4.94 -9.33
C ALA A 181 13.61 -6.28 -9.22
N ALA A 182 14.95 -6.26 -9.16
CA ALA A 182 15.76 -7.45 -8.92
C ALA A 182 15.67 -7.92 -7.46
N ALA A 183 15.73 -7.00 -6.50
CA ALA A 183 15.58 -7.32 -5.07
C ALA A 183 14.19 -7.87 -4.74
N ALA A 184 13.13 -7.33 -5.35
CA ALA A 184 11.77 -7.81 -5.18
C ALA A 184 11.54 -9.23 -5.74
N ARG A 185 12.33 -9.64 -6.76
CA ARG A 185 12.30 -11.02 -7.29
C ARG A 185 13.07 -12.00 -6.42
N ALA A 186 14.18 -11.57 -5.81
CA ALA A 186 14.98 -12.41 -4.93
C ALA A 186 14.23 -12.79 -3.64
N ASN A 187 13.32 -11.94 -3.17
CA ASN A 187 12.54 -12.18 -1.95
C ASN A 187 11.26 -13.01 -2.17
N ARG A 188 11.09 -13.60 -3.37
CA ARG A 188 9.94 -14.46 -3.75
C ARG A 188 10.32 -15.93 -4.03
N GLY A 189 11.59 -16.30 -3.84
CA GLY A 189 12.07 -17.69 -3.89
C GLY A 189 12.48 -18.16 -2.51
#